data_AF-A0A8J7CAV6-F1
#
_entry.id   AF-A0A8J7CAV6-F1
#
_cell.length_a   1.000
_cell.length_b   1.000
_cell.length_c   1.000
_cell.angle_alpha   90.00
_cell.angle_beta   90.00
_cell.angle_gamma   90.00
#
_symmetry.space_group_name_H-M   'P 1'
#
loop_
_entity.id
_entity.type
_entity.pdbx_description
1 polymer ?
#
loop_
_entity_poly.entity_id
_entity_poly.type
_entity_poly.pdbx_seq_one_letter_code
_entity_poly.pdbx_strand_id
1 'polypeptide(L)' 'MTTREQLIQEIAQAPDFLVEEVLDFMLFAKARRSQQALLETKKELRPFALCAGEFSVPPNFNDPLPEDILRDFEGNF' A
#
# COMPACT_ATOMS: atom_id res chain seq x y z
N MET A 1 9.21 -18.37 -34.69
CA MET A 1 9.12 -16.99 -34.18
C MET A 1 9.30 -17.00 -32.68
N THR A 2 10.10 -16.09 -32.17
CA THR A 2 10.22 -15.81 -30.73
C THR A 2 9.09 -14.89 -30.28
N THR A 3 8.76 -14.91 -28.99
CA THR A 3 7.75 -14.02 -28.40
C THR A 3 8.05 -12.54 -28.65
N ARG A 4 9.35 -12.17 -28.67
CA ARG A 4 9.79 -10.80 -28.98
C ARG A 4 9.44 -10.40 -30.42
N GLU A 5 9.71 -11.27 -31.38
CA GLU A 5 9.46 -10.99 -32.79
C GLU A 5 7.97 -10.86 -33.08
N GLN A 6 7.15 -11.74 -32.50
CA GLN A 6 5.70 -11.67 -32.63
C GLN A 6 5.15 -10.37 -32.05
N LEU A 7 5.62 -9.94 -30.87
CA LEU A 7 5.21 -8.68 -30.27
C LEU A 7 5.55 -7.47 -31.14
N ILE A 8 6.75 -7.44 -31.74
CA ILE A 8 7.16 -6.35 -32.63
C ILE A 8 6.25 -6.29 -33.87
N GLN A 9 5.90 -7.44 -34.43
CA GLN A 9 5.02 -7.51 -35.60
C GLN A 9 3.60 -7.02 -35.29
N GLU A 10 3.03 -7.42 -34.16
CA GLU A 10 1.68 -6.99 -33.76
C GLU A 10 1.62 -5.49 -33.48
N ILE A 11 2.62 -4.94 -32.77
CA ILE A 11 2.70 -3.50 -32.49
C ILE A 11 2.82 -2.69 -33.78
N ALA A 12 3.57 -3.18 -34.78
CA ALA A 12 3.76 -2.47 -36.04
C ALA A 12 2.46 -2.31 -36.88
N GLN A 13 1.45 -3.14 -36.63
CA GLN A 13 0.15 -3.10 -37.32
C GLN A 13 -0.98 -2.59 -36.41
N ALA A 14 -0.69 -2.25 -35.16
CA ALA A 14 -1.68 -1.79 -34.20
C ALA A 14 -2.01 -0.30 -34.40
N PRO A 15 -3.25 0.13 -34.13
CA PRO A 15 -3.61 1.54 -34.00
C PRO A 15 -2.89 2.22 -32.83
N ASP A 16 -2.64 3.53 -32.97
CA ASP A 16 -1.85 4.32 -31.99
C ASP A 16 -2.36 4.21 -30.55
N PHE A 17 -3.68 4.20 -30.33
CA PHE A 17 -4.25 4.12 -28.98
C PHE A 17 -3.86 2.83 -28.23
N LEU A 18 -3.70 1.71 -28.94
CA LEU A 18 -3.23 0.45 -28.33
C LEU A 18 -1.73 0.48 -28.08
N VAL A 19 -0.96 1.14 -28.96
CA VAL A 19 0.49 1.31 -28.77
C VAL A 19 0.77 2.15 -27.53
N GLU A 20 0.00 3.22 -27.31
CA GLU A 20 0.05 4.05 -26.11
C GLU A 20 -0.23 3.23 -24.85
N GLU A 21 -1.30 2.43 -24.84
CA GLU A 21 -1.66 1.60 -23.69
C GLU A 21 -0.59 0.53 -23.37
N VAL A 22 -0.03 -0.12 -24.40
CA VAL A 22 1.05 -1.10 -24.23
C VAL A 22 2.33 -0.43 -23.71
N LEU A 23 2.64 0.78 -24.18
CA LEU A 23 3.78 1.56 -23.71
C LEU A 23 3.60 1.94 -22.23
N ASP A 24 2.42 2.45 -21.85
CA ASP A 24 2.09 2.79 -20.47
C ASP A 24 2.22 1.57 -19.56
N PHE A 25 1.69 0.42 -19.98
CA PHE A 25 1.83 -0.82 -19.23
C PHE A 25 3.30 -1.24 -19.07
N MET A 26 4.11 -1.12 -20.12
CA MET A 26 5.54 -1.43 -20.07
C MET A 26 6.31 -0.50 -19.14
N LEU A 27 6.02 0.80 -19.17
CA LEU A 27 6.62 1.80 -18.29
C LEU A 27 6.21 1.55 -16.83
N PHE A 28 4.94 1.24 -16.59
CA PHE A 28 4.44 0.82 -15.28
C PHE A 28 5.15 -0.44 -14.78
N ALA A 29 5.29 -1.48 -15.60
CA ALA A 29 5.96 -2.71 -15.22
C ALA A 29 7.44 -2.48 -14.87
N LYS A 30 8.13 -1.59 -15.59
CA LYS A 30 9.50 -1.18 -15.29
C LYS A 30 9.60 -0.43 -13.95
N ALA A 31 8.73 0.58 -13.74
CA ALA A 31 8.70 1.37 -12.51
C ALA A 31 8.36 0.52 -11.28
N ARG A 32 7.43 -0.43 -11.41
CA ARG A 32 7.12 -1.37 -10.34
C ARG A 32 8.32 -2.24 -9.97
N ARG A 33 9.06 -2.74 -10.96
CA ARG A 33 10.22 -3.62 -10.71
C ARG A 33 11.38 -2.86 -10.05
N SER A 34 11.59 -1.59 -10.39
CA SER A 34 12.58 -0.76 -9.70
C SER A 34 12.19 -0.47 -8.25
N GLN A 35 10.90 -0.28 -7.95
CA GLN A 35 10.42 -0.14 -6.57
C GLN A 35 10.54 -1.44 -5.76
N GLN A 36 10.25 -2.59 -6.36
CA GLN A 36 10.42 -3.89 -5.69
C GLN A 36 11.88 -4.17 -5.31
N ALA A 37 12.83 -3.83 -6.19
CA ALA A 37 14.26 -3.95 -5.88
C ALA A 37 14.68 -3.11 -4.66
N LEU A 38 14.06 -1.92 -4.47
CA LEU A 38 14.30 -1.04 -3.32
C LEU A 38 13.66 -1.58 -2.01
N LEU A 39 12.53 -2.28 -2.12
CA LEU A 39 11.86 -2.91 -0.98
C LEU A 39 12.59 -4.18 -0.50
N GLU A 40 13.22 -4.94 -1.39
CA GLU A 40 14.04 -6.10 -1.01
C GLU A 40 15.32 -5.69 -0.27
N THR A 41 15.84 -4.48 -0.52
CA THR A 41 17.05 -3.97 0.17
C THR A 41 16.78 -3.38 1.55
N LYS A 42 15.51 -3.22 1.97
CA LYS A 42 15.17 -2.48 3.20
C LYS A 42 13.98 -3.07 3.96
N LYS A 43 14.01 -4.38 4.19
CA LYS A 43 13.06 -5.06 5.08
C LYS A 43 13.53 -5.04 6.54
N GLU A 44 14.04 -3.90 7.01
CA GLU A 44 14.19 -3.72 8.46
C GLU A 44 12.79 -3.60 9.06
N LEU A 45 12.52 -4.42 10.07
CA LEU A 45 11.26 -4.34 10.81
C LEU A 45 11.14 -2.93 11.38
N ARG A 46 9.95 -2.33 11.27
CA ARG A 46 9.70 -1.04 11.91
C ARG A 46 9.97 -1.19 13.41
N PRO A 47 10.71 -0.26 14.03
CA PRO A 47 10.91 -0.29 15.47
C PRO A 47 9.53 -0.21 16.13
N PHE A 48 9.26 -1.14 17.04
CA PHE A 48 8.05 -1.16 17.85
C PHE A 48 8.35 -0.58 19.24
N ALA A 49 7.31 -0.12 19.93
CA ALA A 49 7.39 0.40 21.29
C ALA A 49 8.39 1.57 21.47
N LEU A 50 8.32 2.57 20.57
CA LEU A 50 9.16 3.78 20.64
C LEU A 50 9.03 4.53 21.99
N CYS A 51 7.88 4.39 22.67
CA CYS A 51 7.59 4.97 23.98
C CYS A 51 7.54 3.92 25.10
N ALA A 52 8.27 2.79 24.96
CA ALA A 52 8.31 1.75 25.99
C ALA A 52 8.77 2.34 27.33
N GLY A 53 7.94 2.22 28.37
CA GLY A 53 8.24 2.74 29.71
C GLY A 53 7.95 4.23 29.91
N GLU A 54 7.61 4.98 28.85
CA GLU A 54 7.20 6.40 28.97
C GLU A 54 5.69 6.54 29.26
N PHE A 55 4.91 5.50 28.98
CA PHE A 55 3.48 5.45 29.27
C PHE A 55 3.16 4.29 30.22
N SER A 56 2.49 4.60 31.33
CA SER A 56 1.93 3.61 32.24
C SER A 56 0.42 3.62 32.11
N VAL A 57 -0.16 2.45 31.81
CA VAL A 57 -1.61 2.29 31.75
C VAL A 57 -2.16 2.44 33.17
N PRO A 58 -3.11 3.36 33.42
CA PRO A 58 -3.75 3.48 34.72
C PRO A 58 -4.42 2.18 35.15
N PRO A 59 -4.44 1.84 36.45
CA PRO A 59 -5.02 0.59 36.93
C PRO A 59 -6.51 0.44 36.60
N ASN A 60 -7.23 1.56 36.45
CA ASN A 60 -8.66 1.64 36.12
C ASN A 60 -8.94 1.75 34.62
N PHE A 61 -7.95 1.54 33.74
CA PHE A 61 -8.15 1.69 32.28
C PHE A 61 -9.23 0.73 31.72
N ASN A 62 -9.37 -0.45 32.32
CA ASN A 62 -10.36 -1.45 31.89
C ASN A 62 -11.71 -1.31 32.61
N ASP A 63 -11.87 -0.28 33.46
CA ASP A 63 -13.16 -0.03 34.11
C ASP A 63 -14.19 0.41 33.05
N PRO A 64 -15.50 0.19 33.30
CA PRO A 64 -16.54 0.68 32.41
C PRO A 64 -16.42 2.19 32.16
N LEU A 65 -16.77 2.61 30.93
CA LEU A 65 -16.85 4.02 30.62
C LEU A 65 -17.95 4.70 31.46
N PRO A 66 -17.74 5.94 31.93
CA PRO A 66 -18.76 6.74 32.60
C PRO A 66 -20.07 6.86 31.80
N GLU A 67 -21.21 6.92 32.49
CA GLU A 67 -22.55 6.95 31.88
C GLU A 67 -22.82 8.21 31.04
N ASP A 68 -22.21 9.34 31.36
CA ASP A 68 -22.26 10.55 30.54
C ASP A 68 -21.55 10.34 29.20
N ILE A 69 -20.36 9.73 29.21
CA ILE A 69 -19.64 9.38 27.99
C ILE A 69 -20.43 8.36 27.17
N LEU A 70 -20.98 7.31 27.81
CA LEU A 70 -21.79 6.32 27.10
C LEU A 70 -23.02 6.93 26.41
N ARG A 71 -23.72 7.87 27.07
CA ARG A 71 -24.86 8.58 26.49
C ARG A 71 -24.48 9.38 25.24
N ASP A 72 -23.32 10.03 25.24
CA ASP A 72 -22.79 10.75 24.07
C ASP A 72 -22.56 9.80 22.89
N PHE A 73 -22.03 8.60 23.12
CA PHE A 73 -21.83 7.58 22.08
C PHE A 73 -23.15 6.95 21.60
N GLU A 74 -24.13 6.78 22.48
CA GLU A 74 -25.44 6.21 22.17
C GLU A 74 -26.42 7.20 21.53
N GLY A 75 -26.07 8.49 21.48
CA GLY A 75 -26.92 9.56 20.92
C GLY A 75 -28.14 9.90 21.78
N ASN A 76 -28.08 9.56 23.08
CA ASN A 76 -29.15 9.79 24.05
C ASN A 76 -28.95 11.13 24.76
N PHE A 77 -29.31 12.23 24.09
CA PHE A 77 -29.29 13.60 24.63
C PHE A 77 -30.50 13.89 25.55
#